data_AF-S2S625-F1
#
_entry.id   AF-S2S625-F1
#
_cell.length_a   1.000
_cell.length_b   1.000
_cell.length_c   1.000
_cell.angle_alpha   90.00
_cell.angle_beta   90.00
_cell.angle_gamma   90.00
#
_symmetry.space_group_name_H-M   'P 1'
#
loop_
_entity.id
_entity.type
_entity.pdbx_description
1 polymer ?
#
loop_
_entity_poly.entity_id
_entity_poly.type
_entity_poly.pdbx_seq_one_letter_code
_entity_poly.pdbx_strand_id
1 'polypeptide(L)'
;MKHWQAWLLPIAIVVTTGLQAWYVSLYYQWQPFLVIAAGLLGLILLFIGRTKAWRKTALGVAIAAIMAAPAFWSLTPTIAGSSAGIPSAGPSLLSSSGNGGLGNGTADSGLLKYVEKHQGNAKYLFATSNASTAAPYIIKSGKAVMAIGGFNGTDPAITLKQFKALVKKGDMKYYLSSGRSGNSKIEAWVTKVGKKVAASQYGGTSSSSTQGFGSRGGMGGGTLYELDASMVK
;
A
#
# COMPACT_ATOMS: atom_id res chain seq x y z
N MET A 1 30.37 39.96 -16.79
CA MET A 1 30.03 38.57 -16.40
C MET A 1 30.32 37.68 -17.60
N LYS A 2 31.00 36.54 -17.41
CA LYS A 2 31.38 35.67 -18.53
C LYS A 2 30.10 35.11 -19.19
N HIS A 3 30.07 35.08 -20.51
CA HIS A 3 28.89 34.79 -21.35
C HIS A 3 28.19 33.48 -20.98
N TRP A 4 28.95 32.47 -20.53
CA TRP A 4 28.41 31.17 -20.12
C TRP A 4 27.52 31.24 -18.86
N GLN A 5 27.76 32.17 -17.93
CA GLN A 5 26.99 32.27 -16.68
C GLN A 5 25.56 32.78 -16.93
N ALA A 6 25.34 33.54 -18.01
CA ALA A 6 24.01 34.04 -18.38
C ALA A 6 23.09 32.93 -18.92
N TRP A 7 23.66 31.82 -19.38
CA TRP A 7 22.92 30.67 -19.92
C TRP A 7 22.52 29.63 -18.88
N LEU A 8 23.17 29.63 -17.70
CA LEU A 8 22.88 28.66 -16.64
C LEU A 8 21.42 28.70 -16.18
N LEU A 9 20.87 29.90 -16.02
CA LEU A 9 19.53 30.08 -15.48
C LEU A 9 18.41 29.68 -16.48
N PRO A 10 18.45 30.09 -17.77
CA PRO A 10 17.52 29.57 -18.78
C PRO A 10 17.58 28.05 -18.93
N ILE A 11 18.80 27.47 -18.94
CA ILE A 11 18.98 26.02 -19.06
C ILE A 11 18.35 25.32 -17.84
N ALA A 12 18.59 25.83 -16.63
CA ALA A 12 17.99 25.28 -15.41
C ALA A 12 16.45 25.30 -15.45
N ILE A 13 15.85 26.38 -15.97
CA ILE A 13 14.39 26.49 -16.12
C ILE A 13 13.88 25.42 -17.10
N VAL A 14 14.49 25.30 -18.28
CA VAL A 14 14.07 24.32 -19.30
C VAL A 14 14.16 22.90 -18.77
N VAL A 15 15.29 22.53 -18.15
CA VAL A 15 15.49 21.17 -17.61
C VAL A 15 14.50 20.88 -16.48
N THR A 16 14.28 21.84 -15.58
CA THR A 16 13.34 21.68 -14.45
C THR A 16 11.90 21.54 -14.94
N THR A 17 11.46 22.41 -15.85
CA THR A 17 10.11 22.34 -16.43
C THR A 17 9.90 21.04 -17.20
N GLY A 18 10.88 20.58 -17.98
CA GLY A 18 10.80 19.32 -18.70
C GLY A 18 10.66 18.12 -17.76
N LEU A 19 11.47 18.08 -16.70
CA LEU A 19 11.39 17.04 -15.68
C LEU A 19 10.05 17.06 -14.92
N GLN A 20 9.56 18.24 -14.53
CA GLN A 20 8.26 18.38 -13.88
C GLN A 20 7.13 17.92 -14.81
N ALA A 21 7.12 18.34 -16.07
CA ALA A 21 6.12 17.94 -17.05
C ALA A 21 6.11 16.43 -17.28
N TRP A 22 7.29 15.80 -17.33
CA TRP A 22 7.41 14.35 -17.43
C TRP A 22 6.80 13.66 -16.21
N TYR A 23 7.13 14.08 -14.99
CA TYR A 23 6.51 13.52 -13.78
C TYR A 23 4.98 13.66 -13.79
N VAL A 24 4.45 14.83 -14.16
CA VAL A 24 3.00 15.06 -14.22
C VAL A 24 2.33 14.15 -15.27
N SER A 25 3.01 13.90 -16.39
CA SER A 25 2.47 13.07 -17.49
C SER A 25 2.18 11.63 -17.09
N LEU A 26 2.87 11.12 -16.06
CA LEU A 26 2.66 9.77 -15.52
C LEU A 26 1.32 9.64 -14.76
N TYR A 27 0.74 10.75 -14.32
CA TYR A 27 -0.48 10.78 -13.52
C TYR A 27 -1.66 11.40 -14.27
N TYR A 28 -1.40 12.42 -15.10
CA TYR A 28 -2.45 13.23 -15.73
C TYR A 28 -2.10 13.54 -17.18
N GLN A 29 -3.10 13.43 -18.05
CA GLN A 29 -2.92 13.58 -19.50
C GLN A 29 -2.80 15.04 -19.95
N TRP A 30 -3.43 16.00 -19.26
CA TRP A 30 -3.54 17.40 -19.71
C TRP A 30 -2.75 18.42 -18.85
N GLN A 31 -2.42 18.07 -17.62
CA GLN A 31 -1.69 18.96 -16.70
C GLN A 31 -0.20 19.20 -17.04
N PRO A 32 0.52 18.32 -17.79
CA PRO A 32 1.87 18.62 -18.26
C PRO A 32 1.92 19.89 -19.11
N PHE A 33 0.86 20.17 -19.89
CA PHE A 33 0.78 21.38 -20.71
C PHE A 33 0.73 22.66 -19.86
N LEU A 34 0.12 22.63 -18.68
CA LEU A 34 0.11 23.76 -17.74
C LEU A 34 1.51 24.03 -17.18
N VAL A 35 2.26 22.96 -16.85
CA VAL A 35 3.63 23.08 -16.35
C VAL A 35 4.57 23.63 -17.43
N ILE A 36 4.44 23.13 -18.67
CA ILE A 36 5.19 23.64 -19.81
C ILE A 36 4.84 25.11 -20.07
N ALA A 37 3.55 25.47 -20.05
CA ALA A 37 3.11 26.86 -20.24
C ALA A 37 3.68 27.80 -19.16
N ALA A 38 3.72 27.35 -17.89
CA ALA A 38 4.29 28.12 -16.79
C ALA A 38 5.82 28.33 -16.96
N GLY A 39 6.55 27.29 -17.35
CA GLY A 39 7.99 27.40 -17.62
C GLY A 39 8.31 28.32 -18.81
N LEU A 40 7.51 28.24 -19.88
CA LEU A 40 7.62 29.13 -21.05
C LEU A 40 7.32 30.58 -20.68
N LEU A 41 6.28 30.83 -19.88
CA LEU A 41 5.98 32.16 -19.34
C LEU A 41 7.15 32.72 -18.51
N GLY A 42 7.76 31.89 -17.68
CA GLY A 42 8.95 32.27 -16.90
C GLY A 42 10.13 32.68 -17.78
N LEU A 43 10.39 31.96 -18.87
CA LEU A 43 11.42 32.31 -19.85
C LEU A 43 11.09 33.61 -20.60
N ILE A 44 9.86 33.75 -21.08
CA ILE A 44 9.39 34.92 -21.82
C ILE A 44 9.55 36.20 -20.97
N LEU A 45 9.11 36.15 -19.71
CA LEU A 45 9.21 37.30 -18.80
C LEU A 45 10.67 37.71 -18.50
N LEU A 46 11.59 36.75 -18.55
CA LEU A 46 13.02 36.98 -18.33
C LEU A 46 13.70 37.73 -19.48
N PHE A 47 13.24 37.47 -20.71
CA PHE A 47 13.79 38.09 -21.93
C PHE A 47 13.08 39.39 -22.34
N ILE A 48 11.81 39.59 -21.97
CA ILE A 48 11.06 40.85 -22.24
C ILE A 48 11.55 42.02 -21.38
N GLY A 49 11.98 41.74 -20.15
CA GLY A 49 12.35 42.77 -19.19
C GLY A 49 13.71 43.42 -19.42
N ARG A 50 13.73 44.69 -19.84
CA ARG A 50 14.97 45.49 -19.98
C ARG A 50 15.45 46.16 -18.68
N THR A 51 14.58 46.33 -17.67
CA THR A 51 14.92 47.05 -16.42
C THR A 51 15.18 46.09 -15.24
N LYS A 52 16.07 46.48 -14.32
CA LYS A 52 16.40 45.68 -13.12
C LYS A 52 15.17 45.45 -12.21
N ALA A 53 14.26 46.41 -12.11
CA ALA A 53 13.04 46.29 -11.29
C ALA A 53 12.07 45.25 -11.86
N TRP A 54 11.83 45.28 -13.18
CA TRP A 54 11.00 44.29 -13.87
C TRP A 54 11.58 42.89 -13.78
N ARG A 55 12.89 42.74 -13.95
CA ARG A 55 13.55 41.43 -13.84
C ARG A 55 13.38 40.81 -12.45
N LYS A 56 13.35 41.61 -11.37
CA LYS A 56 13.12 41.11 -10.01
C LYS A 56 11.68 40.62 -9.80
N THR A 57 10.68 41.37 -10.27
CA THR A 57 9.28 40.96 -10.16
C THR A 57 8.97 39.75 -11.03
N ALA A 58 9.46 39.74 -12.28
CA ALA A 58 9.38 38.59 -13.18
C ALA A 58 10.02 37.32 -12.58
N LEU A 59 11.19 37.46 -11.95
CA LEU A 59 11.84 36.35 -11.26
C LEU A 59 10.99 35.82 -10.10
N GLY A 60 10.40 36.72 -9.29
CA GLY A 60 9.53 36.33 -8.19
C GLY A 60 8.28 35.56 -8.66
N VAL A 61 7.64 36.02 -9.73
CA VAL A 61 6.48 35.35 -10.33
C VAL A 61 6.87 33.99 -10.92
N ALA A 62 8.01 33.90 -11.63
CA ALA A 62 8.49 32.63 -12.18
C ALA A 62 8.81 31.61 -11.07
N ILE A 63 9.43 32.04 -9.97
CA ILE A 63 9.69 31.18 -8.81
C ILE A 63 8.37 30.69 -8.20
N ALA A 64 7.40 31.58 -7.99
CA ALA A 64 6.10 31.20 -7.45
C ALA A 64 5.37 30.18 -8.33
N ALA A 65 5.43 30.35 -9.66
CA ALA A 65 4.83 29.42 -10.62
C ALA A 65 5.51 28.04 -10.61
N ILE A 66 6.85 27.99 -10.55
CA ILE A 66 7.60 26.73 -10.48
C ILE A 66 7.35 25.99 -9.16
N MET A 67 7.15 26.74 -8.07
CA MET A 67 6.84 26.18 -6.74
C MET A 67 5.43 25.61 -6.63
N ALA A 68 4.49 26.00 -7.49
CA ALA A 68 3.11 25.53 -7.42
C ALA A 68 3.00 24.00 -7.51
N ALA A 69 3.75 23.35 -8.40
CA ALA A 69 3.73 21.90 -8.54
C ALA A 69 4.34 21.19 -7.30
N PRO A 70 5.58 21.46 -6.85
CA PRO A 70 6.12 20.85 -5.63
C PRO A 70 5.29 21.15 -4.37
N ALA A 71 4.68 22.34 -4.28
CA ALA A 71 3.77 22.67 -3.20
C ALA A 71 2.51 21.79 -3.23
N PHE A 72 1.91 21.59 -4.41
CA PHE A 72 0.77 20.69 -4.57
C PHE A 72 1.14 19.24 -4.19
N TRP A 73 2.25 18.72 -4.68
CA TRP A 73 2.74 17.38 -4.32
C TRP A 73 2.98 17.24 -2.80
N SER A 74 3.58 18.26 -2.17
CA SER A 74 3.82 18.28 -0.72
C SER A 74 2.54 18.35 0.12
N LEU A 75 1.44 18.88 -0.44
CA LEU A 75 0.13 18.93 0.23
C LEU A 75 -0.67 17.63 0.10
N THR A 76 -0.37 16.80 -0.91
CA THR A 76 -1.11 15.55 -1.14
C THR A 76 -1.18 14.61 0.07
N PRO A 77 -0.15 14.46 0.93
CA PRO A 77 -0.24 13.53 2.05
C PRO A 77 -1.26 13.99 3.11
N THR A 78 -1.30 15.30 3.35
CA THR A 78 -2.22 15.97 4.28
C THR A 78 -3.66 15.91 3.77
N ILE A 79 -3.87 16.18 2.48
CA ILE A 79 -5.20 16.16 1.87
C ILE A 79 -5.76 14.73 1.81
N ALA A 80 -4.92 13.75 1.45
CA ALA A 80 -5.34 12.37 1.28
C ALA A 80 -5.39 11.54 2.57
N GLY A 81 -4.93 12.08 3.71
CA GLY A 81 -4.88 11.34 4.98
C GLY A 81 -3.94 10.13 4.92
N SER A 82 -2.72 10.34 4.45
CA SER A 82 -1.77 9.24 4.18
C SER A 82 -1.36 8.49 5.44
N SER A 83 -1.21 7.17 5.35
CA SER A 83 -0.75 6.36 6.49
C SER A 83 0.69 6.66 6.87
N ALA A 84 0.93 6.89 8.17
CA ALA A 84 2.25 7.11 8.75
C ALA A 84 3.24 5.94 8.51
N GLY A 85 2.75 4.75 8.17
CA GLY A 85 3.58 3.57 7.91
C GLY A 85 4.29 3.54 6.56
N ILE A 86 3.80 4.29 5.55
CA ILE A 86 4.47 4.42 4.24
C ILE A 86 4.38 5.89 3.80
N PRO A 87 5.36 6.73 4.19
CA PRO A 87 5.37 8.12 3.77
C PRO A 87 5.50 8.17 2.26
N SER A 88 4.48 8.72 1.62
CA SER A 88 4.45 8.93 0.17
C SER A 88 3.79 10.27 -0.10
N ALA A 89 4.22 10.91 -1.18
CA ALA A 89 3.65 12.16 -1.67
C ALA A 89 3.42 11.99 -3.16
N GLY A 90 2.22 12.33 -3.61
CA GLY A 90 1.86 12.21 -5.01
C GLY A 90 0.35 12.24 -5.23
N PRO A 91 -0.08 12.68 -6.42
CA PRO A 91 -1.49 12.73 -6.77
C PRO A 91 -2.18 11.35 -6.82
N SER A 92 -1.40 10.26 -6.89
CA SER A 92 -1.91 8.89 -6.72
C SER A 92 -2.62 8.67 -5.38
N LEU A 93 -2.29 9.45 -4.35
CA LEU A 93 -2.95 9.39 -3.04
C LEU A 93 -4.38 9.94 -3.08
N LEU A 94 -4.68 10.87 -3.99
CA LEU A 94 -6.01 11.48 -4.14
C LEU A 94 -6.96 10.57 -4.95
N SER A 95 -6.41 9.72 -5.81
CA SER A 95 -7.19 8.76 -6.63
C SER A 95 -7.37 7.41 -5.94
N SER A 96 -6.43 7.00 -5.09
CA SER A 96 -6.58 5.83 -4.24
C SER A 96 -7.30 6.24 -2.97
N SER A 97 -8.61 5.98 -2.89
CA SER A 97 -9.44 6.23 -1.70
C SER A 97 -8.82 5.60 -0.44
N GLY A 98 -7.97 6.35 0.29
CA GLY A 98 -7.34 6.00 1.58
C GLY A 98 -6.55 4.68 1.67
N ASN A 99 -6.60 3.80 0.69
CA ASN A 99 -6.30 2.38 0.82
C ASN A 99 -4.85 2.02 0.43
N GLY A 100 -4.01 3.03 0.16
CA GLY A 100 -2.57 2.85 -0.06
C GLY A 100 -1.78 2.67 1.23
N GLY A 101 -2.44 2.83 2.38
CA GLY A 101 -1.82 2.77 3.69
C GLY A 101 -1.52 1.36 4.17
N LEU A 102 -0.30 1.15 4.68
CA LEU A 102 0.04 -0.07 5.37
C LEU A 102 -0.85 -0.26 6.61
N GLY A 103 -1.62 -1.35 6.63
CA GLY A 103 -2.55 -1.65 7.73
C GLY A 103 -3.98 -1.17 7.51
N ASN A 104 -4.32 -0.56 6.36
CA ASN A 104 -5.70 -0.21 6.02
C ASN A 104 -6.54 -1.40 5.50
N GLY A 105 -6.07 -2.62 5.74
CA GLY A 105 -6.86 -3.82 5.46
C GLY A 105 -8.10 -3.82 6.33
N THR A 106 -9.25 -4.19 5.78
CA THR A 106 -10.48 -4.34 6.55
C THR A 106 -10.62 -5.80 7.00
N ALA A 107 -10.98 -6.02 8.26
CA ALA A 107 -11.28 -7.36 8.75
C ALA A 107 -12.65 -7.79 8.22
N ASP A 108 -12.70 -8.96 7.57
CA ASP A 108 -13.96 -9.61 7.23
C ASP A 108 -14.75 -9.88 8.53
N SER A 109 -15.89 -9.20 8.67
CA SER A 109 -16.71 -9.27 9.88
C SER A 109 -17.38 -10.62 10.06
N GLY A 110 -17.68 -11.32 8.96
CA GLY A 110 -18.25 -12.65 8.99
C GLY A 110 -17.20 -13.69 9.38
N LEU A 111 -16.00 -13.63 8.79
CA LEU A 111 -14.87 -14.45 9.20
C LEU A 111 -14.54 -14.24 10.68
N LEU A 112 -14.44 -12.98 11.12
CA LEU A 112 -14.11 -12.66 12.51
C LEU A 112 -15.13 -13.26 13.49
N LYS A 113 -16.43 -13.03 13.25
CA LYS A 113 -17.50 -13.61 14.08
C LYS A 113 -17.44 -15.14 14.09
N TYR A 114 -17.15 -15.76 12.95
CA TYR A 114 -17.03 -17.21 12.86
C TYR A 114 -15.88 -17.74 13.71
N VAL A 115 -14.66 -17.20 13.58
CA VAL A 115 -13.51 -17.68 14.35
C VAL A 115 -13.66 -17.37 15.84
N GLU A 116 -14.29 -16.25 16.22
CA GLU A 116 -14.57 -15.94 17.63
C GLU A 116 -15.56 -16.92 18.26
N LYS A 117 -16.63 -17.26 17.53
CA LYS A 117 -17.64 -18.21 18.02
C LYS A 117 -17.08 -19.63 18.16
N HIS A 118 -16.14 -20.02 17.30
CA HIS A 118 -15.60 -21.39 17.26
C HIS A 118 -14.18 -21.52 17.83
N GLN A 119 -13.64 -20.46 18.45
CA GLN A 119 -12.30 -20.41 19.03
C GLN A 119 -12.09 -21.50 20.10
N GLY A 120 -13.13 -21.79 20.89
CA GLY A 120 -13.00 -22.69 22.05
C GLY A 120 -11.91 -22.19 23.01
N ASN A 121 -11.04 -23.10 23.44
CA ASN A 121 -9.93 -22.81 24.35
C ASN A 121 -8.63 -22.41 23.62
N ALA A 122 -8.68 -22.20 22.30
CA ALA A 122 -7.48 -21.86 21.53
C ALA A 122 -6.95 -20.48 21.91
N LYS A 123 -5.64 -20.41 22.17
CA LYS A 123 -4.95 -19.16 22.54
C LYS A 123 -5.01 -18.11 21.44
N TYR A 124 -5.00 -18.52 20.17
CA TYR A 124 -5.02 -17.64 19.01
C TYR A 124 -6.32 -17.84 18.20
N LEU A 125 -6.90 -16.75 17.69
CA LEU A 125 -8.08 -16.84 16.82
C LEU A 125 -7.80 -17.62 15.55
N PHE A 126 -6.68 -17.30 14.89
CA PHE A 126 -6.11 -18.03 13.76
C PHE A 126 -4.65 -17.63 13.56
N ALA A 127 -3.94 -18.41 12.74
CA ALA A 127 -2.65 -18.03 12.18
C ALA A 127 -2.79 -17.61 10.70
N THR A 128 -1.95 -16.69 10.24
CA THR A 128 -1.87 -16.28 8.84
C THR A 128 -0.43 -15.95 8.46
N SER A 129 -0.15 -15.91 7.15
CA SER A 129 1.21 -15.74 6.64
C SER A 129 1.81 -14.38 6.99
N ASN A 130 1.07 -13.28 7.03
CA ASN A 130 1.65 -11.95 7.19
C ASN A 130 0.90 -11.01 8.14
N ALA A 131 1.61 -9.99 8.63
CA ALA A 131 1.10 -9.02 9.58
C ALA A 131 -0.03 -8.14 9.01
N SER A 132 0.01 -7.80 7.72
CA SER A 132 -1.03 -6.98 7.08
C SER A 132 -2.40 -7.67 7.06
N THR A 133 -2.42 -9.01 6.94
CA THR A 133 -3.65 -9.80 7.08
C THR A 133 -4.07 -9.96 8.54
N ALA A 134 -3.13 -10.10 9.49
CA ALA A 134 -3.46 -10.29 10.92
C ALA A 134 -3.94 -9.01 11.61
N ALA A 135 -3.29 -7.87 11.33
CA ALA A 135 -3.47 -6.61 12.05
C ALA A 135 -4.94 -6.15 12.18
N PRO A 136 -5.77 -6.10 11.13
CA PRO A 136 -7.13 -5.59 11.28
C PRO A 136 -8.02 -6.49 12.14
N TYR A 137 -7.75 -7.79 12.20
CA TYR A 137 -8.45 -8.69 13.11
C TYR A 137 -8.00 -8.47 14.56
N ILE A 138 -6.71 -8.24 14.81
CA ILE A 138 -6.18 -7.90 16.15
C ILE A 138 -6.81 -6.59 16.64
N ILE A 139 -6.79 -5.54 15.82
CA ILE A 139 -7.33 -4.22 16.18
C ILE A 139 -8.83 -4.29 16.47
N LYS A 140 -9.60 -5.01 15.64
CA LYS A 140 -11.06 -5.07 15.75
C LYS A 140 -11.55 -5.97 16.88
N SER A 141 -10.84 -7.06 17.16
CA SER A 141 -11.24 -8.05 18.18
C SER A 141 -10.56 -7.86 19.54
N GLY A 142 -9.40 -7.21 19.58
CA GLY A 142 -8.52 -7.19 20.75
C GLY A 142 -7.89 -8.54 21.10
N LYS A 143 -8.08 -9.57 20.26
CA LYS A 143 -7.61 -10.94 20.49
C LYS A 143 -6.33 -11.24 19.71
N ALA A 144 -5.59 -12.24 20.19
CA ALA A 144 -4.34 -12.67 19.56
C ALA A 144 -4.59 -13.37 18.21
N VAL A 145 -3.96 -12.86 17.16
CA VAL A 145 -3.86 -13.48 15.83
C VAL A 145 -2.38 -13.66 15.52
N MET A 146 -1.98 -14.83 15.02
CA MET A 146 -0.57 -15.15 14.82
C MET A 146 -0.13 -14.88 13.37
N ALA A 147 0.77 -13.91 13.17
CA ALA A 147 1.42 -13.67 11.88
C ALA A 147 2.72 -14.50 11.79
N ILE A 148 2.67 -15.68 11.17
CA ILE A 148 3.77 -16.66 11.18
C ILE A 148 4.93 -16.33 10.22
N GLY A 149 4.71 -15.43 9.26
CA GLY A 149 5.68 -15.06 8.23
C GLY A 149 6.16 -13.61 8.33
N GLY A 150 5.95 -12.95 9.47
CA GLY A 150 6.35 -11.56 9.69
C GLY A 150 5.58 -10.58 8.80
N PHE A 151 6.24 -9.50 8.38
CA PHE A 151 5.60 -8.41 7.63
C PHE A 151 5.19 -8.82 6.20
N ASN A 152 6.08 -9.49 5.47
CA ASN A 152 5.90 -9.87 4.06
C ASN A 152 5.50 -11.34 3.86
N GLY A 153 5.41 -12.13 4.93
CA GLY A 153 5.12 -13.56 4.84
C GLY A 153 6.32 -14.46 4.60
N THR A 154 7.55 -13.93 4.65
CA THR A 154 8.81 -14.66 4.36
C THR A 154 9.65 -14.96 5.59
N ASP A 155 9.33 -14.37 6.74
CA ASP A 155 10.10 -14.56 7.97
C ASP A 155 9.80 -15.94 8.59
N PRO A 156 10.80 -16.79 8.86
CA PRO A 156 10.59 -18.04 9.58
C PRO A 156 10.40 -17.82 11.09
N ALA A 157 9.39 -17.04 11.50
CA ALA A 157 9.15 -16.70 12.91
C ALA A 157 8.95 -17.94 13.80
N ILE A 158 8.37 -19.01 13.24
CA ILE A 158 8.29 -20.33 13.87
C ILE A 158 8.56 -21.44 12.85
N THR A 159 9.07 -22.56 13.33
CA THR A 159 9.24 -23.78 12.54
C THR A 159 7.93 -24.56 12.38
N LEU A 160 7.84 -25.42 11.35
CA LEU A 160 6.71 -26.34 11.19
C LEU A 160 6.52 -27.24 12.43
N LYS A 161 7.60 -27.65 13.10
CA LYS A 161 7.54 -28.46 14.31
C LYS A 161 6.87 -27.72 15.46
N GLN A 162 7.21 -26.44 15.66
CA GLN A 162 6.58 -25.59 16.67
C GLN A 162 5.11 -25.31 16.33
N PHE A 163 4.79 -25.05 15.06
CA PHE A 163 3.40 -24.85 14.63
C PHE A 163 2.55 -26.10 14.90
N LYS A 164 3.04 -27.28 14.53
CA LYS A 164 2.40 -28.57 14.84
C LYS A 164 2.20 -28.77 16.35
N ALA A 165 3.17 -28.37 17.18
CA ALA A 165 3.04 -28.46 18.63
C ALA A 165 1.90 -27.57 19.17
N LEU A 166 1.71 -26.36 18.61
CA LEU A 166 0.59 -25.48 18.96
C LEU A 166 -0.76 -26.09 18.57
N VAL A 167 -0.86 -26.68 17.38
CA VAL A 167 -2.06 -27.39 16.94
C VAL A 167 -2.36 -28.58 17.84
N LYS A 168 -1.35 -29.39 18.16
CA LYS A 168 -1.49 -30.56 19.05
C LYS A 168 -1.91 -30.18 20.47
N LYS A 169 -1.43 -29.04 20.97
CA LYS A 169 -1.82 -28.49 22.28
C LYS A 169 -3.24 -27.88 22.28
N GLY A 170 -3.82 -27.64 21.11
CA GLY A 170 -5.11 -26.96 20.96
C GLY A 170 -5.00 -25.43 21.02
N ASP A 171 -3.78 -24.87 21.09
CA ASP A 171 -3.55 -23.43 21.10
C ASP A 171 -3.82 -22.79 19.72
N MET A 172 -3.84 -23.59 18.64
CA MET A 172 -4.04 -23.17 17.26
C MET A 172 -5.05 -24.06 16.55
N LYS A 173 -6.24 -23.51 16.24
CA LYS A 173 -7.34 -24.24 15.58
C LYS A 173 -7.58 -23.82 14.13
N TYR A 174 -7.22 -22.59 13.76
CA TYR A 174 -7.53 -22.06 12.44
C TYR A 174 -6.30 -21.46 11.76
N TYR A 175 -6.21 -21.61 10.44
CA TYR A 175 -5.22 -20.96 9.61
C TYR A 175 -5.88 -20.29 8.41
N LEU A 176 -5.61 -19.00 8.20
CA LEU A 176 -6.10 -18.22 7.08
C LEU A 176 -4.99 -18.08 6.02
N SER A 177 -5.15 -18.81 4.91
CA SER A 177 -4.27 -18.70 3.74
C SER A 177 -4.74 -17.55 2.86
N SER A 178 -3.90 -16.54 2.68
CA SER A 178 -4.17 -15.36 1.84
C SER A 178 -3.63 -15.50 0.41
N GLY A 179 -3.09 -16.67 0.04
CA GLY A 179 -2.44 -16.91 -1.26
C GLY A 179 -1.13 -16.12 -1.47
N ARG A 180 -0.68 -15.40 -0.43
CA ARG A 180 0.45 -14.46 -0.44
C ARG A 180 1.44 -14.85 0.66
N SER A 181 2.02 -16.05 0.53
CA SER A 181 2.94 -16.58 1.54
C SER A 181 4.30 -16.88 0.94
N GLY A 182 5.34 -16.37 1.59
CA GLY A 182 6.73 -16.80 1.38
C GLY A 182 7.12 -17.97 2.28
N ASN A 183 6.35 -18.30 3.31
CA ASN A 183 6.64 -19.37 4.27
C ASN A 183 5.95 -20.67 3.85
N SER A 184 6.58 -21.36 2.90
CA SER A 184 5.97 -22.46 2.14
C SER A 184 5.70 -23.73 2.95
N LYS A 185 6.46 -24.01 4.02
CA LYS A 185 6.37 -25.31 4.72
C LYS A 185 5.13 -25.45 5.60
N ILE A 186 4.77 -24.40 6.35
CA ILE A 186 3.58 -24.43 7.21
C ILE A 186 2.32 -24.40 6.35
N GLU A 187 2.26 -23.50 5.37
CA GLU A 187 1.10 -23.41 4.49
C GLU A 187 0.91 -24.68 3.67
N ALA A 188 1.97 -25.26 3.07
CA ALA A 188 1.86 -26.51 2.35
C ALA A 188 1.35 -27.66 3.24
N TRP A 189 1.79 -27.71 4.51
CA TRP A 189 1.27 -28.68 5.47
C TRP A 189 -0.22 -28.44 5.76
N VAL A 190 -0.60 -27.20 6.08
CA VAL A 190 -2.00 -26.82 6.36
C VAL A 190 -2.91 -27.11 5.17
N THR A 191 -2.52 -26.76 3.95
CA THR A 191 -3.32 -27.02 2.75
C THR A 191 -3.47 -28.52 2.47
N LYS A 192 -2.48 -29.34 2.89
CA LYS A 192 -2.50 -30.79 2.71
C LYS A 192 -3.38 -31.52 3.73
N VAL A 193 -3.38 -31.08 5.00
CA VAL A 193 -4.06 -31.82 6.10
C VAL A 193 -5.28 -31.11 6.66
N GLY A 194 -5.34 -29.78 6.55
CA GLY A 194 -6.38 -28.94 7.13
C GLY A 194 -7.70 -29.08 6.39
N LYS A 195 -8.80 -29.04 7.15
CA LYS A 195 -10.15 -29.08 6.60
C LYS A 195 -10.55 -27.68 6.14
N LYS A 196 -10.86 -27.52 4.85
CA LYS A 196 -11.35 -26.23 4.31
C LYS A 196 -12.70 -25.89 4.94
N VAL A 197 -12.81 -24.71 5.52
CA VAL A 197 -14.07 -24.12 5.98
C VAL A 197 -14.72 -23.42 4.80
N ALA A 198 -15.98 -23.74 4.51
CA ALA A 198 -16.66 -23.16 3.35
C ALA A 198 -16.95 -21.67 3.59
N ALA A 199 -16.71 -20.83 2.58
CA ALA A 199 -16.92 -19.38 2.68
C ALA A 199 -18.35 -19.00 3.09
N SER A 200 -19.33 -19.79 2.65
CA SER A 200 -20.74 -19.65 3.03
C SER A 200 -20.98 -19.74 4.54
N GLN A 201 -20.14 -20.47 5.29
CA GLN A 201 -20.29 -20.63 6.74
C GLN A 201 -19.92 -19.36 7.53
N TYR A 202 -19.14 -18.47 6.93
CA TYR A 202 -18.74 -17.20 7.53
C TYR A 202 -19.19 -15.99 6.72
N GLY A 203 -20.19 -16.16 5.85
CA GLY A 203 -20.81 -15.06 5.09
C GLY A 203 -20.00 -14.58 3.88
N GLY A 204 -18.96 -15.29 3.48
CA GLY A 204 -18.19 -15.00 2.27
C GLY A 204 -18.88 -15.53 1.02
N THR A 205 -18.93 -14.72 -0.04
CA THR A 205 -19.26 -15.21 -1.39
C THR A 205 -18.05 -15.92 -1.97
N SER A 206 -18.18 -17.19 -2.35
CA SER A 206 -17.14 -17.94 -3.06
C SER A 206 -16.77 -17.21 -4.35
N SER A 207 -15.74 -16.38 -4.29
CA SER A 207 -15.23 -15.70 -5.48
C SER A 207 -14.39 -16.72 -6.24
N SER A 208 -15.00 -17.40 -7.20
CA SER A 208 -14.29 -18.10 -8.26
C SER A 208 -13.45 -17.05 -8.99
N SER A 209 -12.13 -17.17 -8.89
CA SER A 209 -11.19 -16.34 -9.62
C SER A 209 -11.25 -16.68 -11.11
N THR A 210 -12.10 -15.99 -11.87
CA THR A 210 -11.93 -15.89 -13.31
C THR A 210 -10.66 -15.08 -13.57
N GLN A 211 -9.68 -15.69 -14.23
CA GLN A 211 -8.43 -15.06 -14.66
C GLN A 211 -8.74 -13.85 -15.56
N GLY A 212 -8.66 -12.65 -14.99
CA GLY A 212 -8.69 -11.38 -15.70
C GLY A 212 -7.47 -10.56 -15.29
N PHE A 213 -6.52 -10.39 -16.21
CA PHE A 213 -5.36 -9.52 -16.08
C PHE A 213 -5.83 -8.07 -15.92
N GLY A 214 -6.00 -7.58 -14.68
CA GLY A 214 -6.44 -6.20 -14.46
C GLY A 214 -6.84 -5.78 -13.03
N SER A 215 -7.22 -6.70 -12.14
CA SER A 215 -7.69 -6.32 -10.79
C SER A 215 -6.58 -6.32 -9.75
N ARG A 216 -5.96 -5.16 -9.54
CA ARG A 216 -5.08 -4.88 -8.39
C ARG A 216 -5.91 -4.77 -7.10
N GLY A 217 -5.85 -5.78 -6.24
CA GLY A 217 -5.77 -5.59 -4.79
C GLY A 217 -7.06 -5.60 -3.96
N GLY A 218 -7.94 -6.60 -4.12
CA GLY A 218 -8.94 -6.92 -3.10
C GLY A 218 -8.37 -7.83 -2.00
N MET A 219 -7.95 -7.28 -0.86
CA MET A 219 -7.51 -8.04 0.33
C MET A 219 -8.72 -8.63 1.09
N GLY A 220 -9.45 -9.55 0.48
CA GLY A 220 -10.65 -10.16 1.11
C GLY A 220 -10.88 -11.66 0.83
N GLY A 221 -10.00 -12.33 0.09
CA GLY A 221 -10.26 -13.69 -0.43
C GLY A 221 -9.41 -14.80 0.20
N GLY A 222 -9.19 -14.80 1.52
CA GLY A 222 -8.43 -15.87 2.17
C GLY A 222 -9.23 -17.18 2.30
N THR A 223 -8.56 -18.33 2.14
CA THR A 223 -9.16 -19.64 2.47
C THR A 223 -8.87 -20.00 3.92
N LEU A 224 -9.92 -20.22 4.70
CA LEU A 224 -9.82 -20.65 6.10
C LEU A 224 -9.71 -22.17 6.19
N TYR A 225 -8.71 -22.65 6.92
CA TYR A 225 -8.49 -24.06 7.22
C TYR A 225 -8.67 -24.31 8.72
N GLU A 226 -9.46 -25.31 9.06
CA GLU A 226 -9.59 -25.85 10.41
C GLU A 226 -8.54 -26.95 10.63
N LEU A 227 -7.90 -26.89 11.79
CA LEU A 227 -6.80 -27.75 12.22
C LEU A 227 -7.20 -28.45 13.51
N ASP A 228 -6.91 -29.75 13.58
CA ASP A 228 -7.17 -30.58 14.75
C ASP A 228 -5.90 -31.30 15.22
N ALA A 229 -5.82 -31.62 16.51
CA ALA A 229 -4.69 -32.32 17.10
C ALA A 229 -4.43 -33.68 16.44
N SER A 230 -5.47 -34.38 15.97
CA SER A 230 -5.36 -35.66 15.25
C SER A 230 -4.62 -35.57 13.91
N MET A 231 -4.51 -34.36 13.33
CA MET A 231 -3.80 -34.14 12.06
C MET A 231 -2.27 -34.09 12.25
N VAL A 232 -1.81 -33.98 13.50
CA VAL A 232 -0.39 -33.91 13.85
C VAL A 232 0.14 -35.32 14.12
N LYS A 233 0.68 -35.94 13.08
CA LYS A 233 1.53 -37.13 13.18
C LYS A 233 2.92 -36.76 13.69
#